data_AF-A0A087ST55-F1
#
_entry.id   AF-A0A087ST55-F1
#
_cell.length_a   1.000
_cell.length_b   1.000
_cell.length_c   1.000
_cell.angle_alpha   90.00
_cell.angle_beta   90.00
_cell.angle_gamma   90.00
#
_symmetry.space_group_name_H-M   'P 1'
#
loop_
_entity.id
_entity.type
_entity.pdbx_description
1 polymer ?
#
loop_
_entity_poly.entity_id
_entity_poly.type
_entity_poly.pdbx_seq_one_letter_code
_entity_poly.pdbx_strand_id
1 'polypeptide(L)'
;MNIAKALVIASLLLLGLTGYQAMQYRETLRLEQLEFTGLPGSLLLNLVVAAVIGLVGGVQYWGNFSPIRLADNPRPIHLRPLRPEFMAFTHRGEVLSSLPHIRAAASVPTIR
;
A
#
# COMPACT_ATOMS: atom_id res chain seq x y z
N MET A 1 3.15 13.35 -4.96
CA MET A 1 2.16 12.67 -4.09
C MET A 1 1.33 11.77 -4.99
N ASN A 2 1.35 10.44 -4.80
CA ASN A 2 0.64 9.50 -5.69
C ASN A 2 -0.85 9.88 -5.76
N ILE A 3 -1.42 9.99 -6.97
CA ILE A 3 -2.81 10.43 -7.21
C ILE A 3 -3.80 9.63 -6.35
N ALA A 4 -3.58 8.31 -6.22
CA ALA A 4 -4.39 7.44 -5.36
C ALA A 4 -4.35 7.84 -3.87
N LYS A 5 -3.16 8.19 -3.34
CA LYS A 5 -3.03 8.67 -1.95
C LYS A 5 -3.81 9.97 -1.74
N ALA A 6 -3.72 10.89 -2.71
CA ALA A 6 -4.46 12.15 -2.66
C ALA A 6 -5.98 11.91 -2.69
N LEU A 7 -6.45 10.99 -3.53
CA LEU A 7 -7.87 10.59 -3.60
C LEU A 7 -8.38 10.02 -2.26
N VAL A 8 -7.61 9.14 -1.63
CA VAL A 8 -7.99 8.56 -0.32
C VAL A 8 -8.05 9.65 0.75
N ILE A 9 -7.04 10.52 0.83
CA ILE A 9 -7.03 11.64 1.79
C ILE A 9 -8.22 12.58 1.52
N ALA A 10 -8.48 12.92 0.27
CA ALA A 10 -9.61 13.75 -0.12
C ALA A 10 -10.95 13.11 0.28
N SER A 11 -11.14 11.81 0.04
CA SER A 11 -12.35 11.10 0.46
C SER A 11 -12.57 11.11 1.97
N LEU A 12 -11.49 10.97 2.76
CA LEU A 12 -11.57 11.00 4.22
C LEU A 12 -11.94 12.39 4.73
N LEU A 13 -11.35 13.44 4.15
CA LEU A 13 -11.71 14.82 4.48
C LEU A 13 -13.17 15.13 4.10
N LEU A 14 -13.61 14.67 2.93
CA LEU A 14 -14.97 14.90 2.44
C LEU A 14 -15.99 14.11 3.28
N LEU A 15 -15.69 12.87 3.65
CA LEU A 15 -16.49 12.10 4.63
C LEU A 15 -16.57 12.81 5.98
N GLY A 16 -15.44 13.31 6.50
CA GLY A 16 -15.43 14.07 7.75
C GLY A 16 -16.29 15.34 7.69
N LEU A 17 -16.19 16.10 6.60
CA LEU A 17 -16.99 17.30 6.37
C LEU A 17 -18.49 16.98 6.29
N THR A 18 -18.87 15.96 5.51
CA THR A 18 -20.28 15.54 5.40
C THR A 18 -20.83 15.02 6.74
N GLY A 19 -20.02 14.30 7.52
CA GLY A 19 -20.38 13.87 8.87
C GLY A 19 -20.60 15.04 9.82
N TYR A 20 -19.72 16.05 9.78
CA TYR A 20 -19.89 17.28 10.56
C TYR A 20 -21.17 18.02 10.19
N GLN A 21 -21.46 18.17 8.90
CA GLN A 21 -22.70 18.80 8.43
C GLN A 21 -23.95 18.01 8.84
N ALA A 22 -23.88 16.67 8.83
CA ALA A 22 -24.98 15.82 9.27
C ALA A 22 -25.27 15.97 10.78
N MET A 23 -24.21 16.09 11.60
CA MET A 23 -24.33 16.39 13.02
C MET A 23 -24.97 17.76 13.25
N GLN A 24 -24.49 18.79 12.55
CA GLN A 24 -25.05 20.14 12.63
C GLN A 24 -26.53 20.15 12.26
N TYR A 25 -26.92 19.52 11.16
CA TYR A 25 -28.32 19.41 10.74
C TYR A 25 -29.22 18.74 11.79
N ARG A 26 -28.69 17.72 12.48
CA ARG A 26 -29.44 17.05 13.55
C ARG A 26 -29.61 17.94 14.78
N GLU A 27 -28.57 18.68 15.17
CA GLU A 27 -28.66 19.62 16.28
C GLU A 27 -29.59 20.79 15.96
N THR A 28 -29.59 21.31 14.73
CA THR A 28 -30.53 22.38 14.33
C THR A 28 -31.98 21.91 14.41
N LEU A 29 -32.30 20.70 13.92
CA LEU A 29 -33.65 20.15 14.05
C LEU A 29 -34.07 20.00 15.51
N ARG A 30 -33.13 19.59 16.38
CA ARG A 30 -33.37 19.46 17.82
C ARG A 30 -33.66 20.81 18.48
N LEU A 31 -32.94 21.87 18.10
CA LEU A 31 -33.15 23.23 18.59
C LEU A 31 -34.48 23.81 18.12
N GLU A 32 -34.87 23.52 16.88
CA GLU A 32 -36.14 23.96 16.28
C GLU A 32 -37.34 23.10 16.70
N GLN A 33 -37.11 22.04 17.51
CA GLN A 33 -38.13 21.08 17.94
C GLN A 33 -38.85 20.40 16.76
N LEU A 34 -38.19 20.30 15.60
CA LEU A 34 -38.69 19.61 14.42
C LEU A 34 -38.34 18.12 14.51
N GLU A 35 -39.28 17.28 14.07
CA GLU A 35 -39.04 15.84 13.99
C GLU A 35 -38.05 15.50 12.88
N PHE A 36 -37.19 14.51 13.14
CA PHE A 36 -36.25 14.02 12.14
C PHE A 36 -36.97 13.16 11.12
N THR A 37 -37.30 13.73 9.97
CA THR A 37 -37.92 13.02 8.84
C THR A 37 -36.90 12.31 7.96
N GLY A 38 -35.66 12.79 7.94
CA GLY A 38 -34.56 12.20 7.17
C GLY A 38 -33.42 13.19 6.91
N LEU A 39 -32.38 12.70 6.21
CA LEU A 39 -31.27 13.54 5.75
C LEU A 39 -31.67 14.34 4.50
N PRO A 40 -31.21 15.59 4.34
CA PRO A 40 -31.41 16.35 3.11
C PRO A 40 -30.79 15.62 1.93
N GLY A 41 -31.48 15.59 0.78
CA GLY A 41 -31.01 14.87 -0.41
C GLY A 41 -29.63 15.32 -0.91
N SER A 42 -29.28 16.59 -0.74
CA SER A 42 -27.95 17.13 -1.04
C SER A 42 -26.84 16.54 -0.16
N LEU A 43 -27.11 16.34 1.13
CA LEU A 43 -26.18 15.73 2.07
C LEU A 43 -25.98 14.25 1.77
N LEU A 44 -27.07 13.57 1.43
CA LEU A 44 -27.07 12.17 1.04
C LEU A 44 -26.24 11.96 -0.24
N LEU A 45 -26.39 12.86 -1.23
CA LEU A 45 -25.58 12.82 -2.45
C LEU A 45 -24.10 13.04 -2.16
N ASN A 46 -23.75 14.01 -1.32
CA ASN A 46 -22.36 14.24 -0.91
C ASN A 46 -21.74 13.03 -0.20
N LEU A 47 -22.52 12.35 0.66
CA LEU A 47 -22.10 11.11 1.32
C LEU A 47 -21.79 10.01 0.30
N VAL A 48 -22.67 9.80 -0.68
CA VAL A 48 -22.50 8.81 -1.74
C VAL A 48 -21.26 9.15 -2.59
N VAL A 49 -21.08 10.41 -2.97
CA VAL A 49 -19.91 10.87 -3.72
C VAL A 49 -18.62 10.62 -2.93
N ALA A 50 -18.60 10.96 -1.64
CA ALA A 50 -17.43 10.73 -0.78
C ALA A 50 -17.08 9.23 -0.69
N ALA A 51 -18.10 8.37 -0.55
CA ALA A 51 -17.92 6.92 -0.52
C ALA A 51 -17.37 6.37 -1.84
N VAL A 52 -17.91 6.80 -2.98
CA VAL A 52 -17.45 6.37 -4.31
C VAL A 52 -16.00 6.79 -4.55
N ILE A 53 -15.64 8.04 -4.23
CA ILE A 53 -14.27 8.54 -4.34
C ILE A 53 -13.31 7.72 -3.45
N GLY A 54 -13.74 7.37 -2.24
CA GLY A 54 -12.95 6.54 -1.32
C GLY A 54 -12.71 5.13 -1.85
N LEU A 55 -13.73 4.49 -2.42
CA LEU A 55 -13.60 3.16 -3.04
C LEU A 55 -12.66 3.19 -4.24
N VAL A 56 -12.82 4.18 -5.14
CA VAL A 56 -11.96 4.35 -6.31
C VAL A 56 -10.51 4.63 -5.90
N GLY A 57 -10.32 5.50 -4.91
CA GLY A 57 -9.01 5.80 -4.35
C GLY A 57 -8.34 4.58 -3.72
N GLY A 58 -9.10 3.78 -2.96
CA GLY A 58 -8.62 2.56 -2.31
C GLY A 58 -8.19 1.49 -3.30
N VAL A 59 -8.99 1.24 -4.34
CA VAL A 59 -8.64 0.27 -5.41
C VAL A 59 -7.38 0.70 -6.14
N GLN A 60 -7.25 1.99 -6.50
CA GLN A 60 -6.04 2.49 -7.14
C GLN A 60 -4.82 2.48 -6.22
N TYR A 61 -5.02 2.64 -4.91
CA TYR A 61 -3.92 2.65 -3.93
C TYR A 61 -3.25 1.28 -3.82
N TRP A 62 -4.01 0.20 -3.94
CA TRP A 62 -3.48 -1.16 -3.80
C TRP A 62 -2.56 -1.56 -4.96
N GLY A 63 -2.68 -0.89 -6.11
CA GLY A 63 -1.82 -1.09 -7.27
C GLY A 63 -2.19 -2.33 -8.09
N ASN A 64 -1.23 -2.79 -8.90
CA ASN A 64 -1.44 -3.91 -9.83
C ASN A 64 -1.09 -5.24 -9.18
N PHE A 65 -1.84 -6.28 -9.53
CA PHE A 65 -1.53 -7.66 -9.16
C PHE A 65 -0.23 -8.13 -9.82
N SER A 66 0.58 -8.88 -9.08
CA SER A 66 1.75 -9.57 -9.64
C SER A 66 1.29 -10.76 -10.51
N PRO A 67 1.89 -11.00 -11.68
CA PRO A 67 1.50 -12.10 -12.54
C PRO A 67 1.84 -13.46 -11.91
N ILE A 68 0.91 -14.41 -12.06
CA ILE A 68 1.02 -15.76 -11.47
C ILE A 68 1.96 -16.66 -12.29
N ARG A 69 2.01 -16.46 -13.62
CA ARG A 69 2.82 -17.31 -14.50
C ARG A 69 4.28 -16.91 -14.36
N LEU A 70 5.14 -17.87 -14.00
CA LEU A 70 6.58 -17.65 -13.90
C LEU A 70 7.22 -17.19 -15.22
N ALA A 71 6.60 -17.54 -16.36
CA ALA A 71 7.04 -17.09 -17.67
C ALA A 71 6.89 -15.56 -17.85
N ASP A 72 5.89 -14.95 -17.20
CA ASP A 72 5.57 -13.52 -17.34
C ASP A 72 6.46 -12.66 -16.41
N ASN A 73 7.11 -13.29 -15.42
CA ASN A 73 8.13 -12.68 -14.56
C ASN A 73 9.47 -13.41 -14.75
N PRO A 74 10.12 -13.27 -15.91
CA PRO A 74 11.34 -14.01 -16.18
C PRO A 74 12.45 -13.58 -15.22
N ARG A 75 13.19 -14.57 -14.71
CA ARG A 75 14.39 -14.30 -13.91
C ARG A 75 15.32 -13.33 -14.66
N PRO A 76 15.97 -12.39 -13.96
CA PRO A 76 16.97 -11.52 -14.56
C PRO A 76 18.02 -12.38 -15.26
N ILE A 77 18.56 -11.88 -16.37
CA ILE A 77 19.37 -12.65 -17.32
C ILE A 77 20.51 -13.41 -16.63
N HIS A 78 21.14 -12.79 -15.62
CA HIS A 78 22.24 -13.37 -14.85
C HIS A 78 21.83 -14.55 -13.95
N LEU A 79 20.55 -14.67 -13.58
CA LEU A 79 20.01 -15.79 -12.80
C LEU A 79 19.40 -16.90 -13.67
N ARG A 80 19.26 -16.70 -14.99
CA ARG A 80 18.78 -17.73 -15.92
C ARG A 80 19.71 -18.94 -16.06
N PRO A 81 21.04 -18.79 -16.14
CA PRO A 81 21.94 -19.95 -16.24
C PRO A 81 22.19 -20.64 -14.89
N LEU A 82 21.76 -20.04 -13.78
CA LEU A 82 21.95 -20.63 -12.45
C LEU A 82 21.05 -21.86 -12.30
N ARG A 83 21.67 -23.05 -12.34
CA ARG A 83 21.02 -24.33 -12.02
C ARG A 83 21.50 -24.81 -10.65
N PRO A 84 20.67 -24.70 -9.59
CA PRO A 84 21.06 -25.09 -8.23
C PRO A 84 21.52 -26.56 -8.14
N GLU A 85 20.93 -27.44 -8.95
CA GLU A 85 21.25 -28.86 -9.02
C GLU A 85 22.67 -29.16 -9.54
N PHE A 86 23.27 -28.22 -10.27
CA PHE A 86 24.60 -28.34 -10.86
C PHE A 86 25.59 -27.32 -10.28
N MET A 87 25.30 -26.79 -9.09
CA MET A 87 26.18 -25.80 -8.47
C MET A 87 27.50 -26.46 -8.05
N ALA A 88 28.59 -26.08 -8.71
CA ALA A 88 29.92 -26.48 -8.32
C ALA A 88 30.48 -25.51 -7.27
N PHE A 89 30.93 -26.04 -6.14
CA PHE A 89 31.54 -25.24 -5.08
C PHE A 89 33.02 -24.93 -5.34
N THR A 90 33.64 -25.62 -6.30
CA THR A 90 35.01 -25.37 -6.77
C THR A 90 35.02 -24.17 -7.72
N HIS A 91 35.17 -22.98 -7.17
CA HIS A 91 35.23 -21.74 -7.94
C HIS A 91 36.22 -20.77 -7.30
N ARG A 92 36.60 -19.71 -8.03
CA ARG A 92 37.59 -18.71 -7.56
C ARG A 92 37.20 -18.06 -6.21
N GLY A 93 35.91 -18.04 -5.88
CA GLY A 93 35.39 -17.56 -4.60
C GLY A 93 35.84 -18.41 -3.41
N GLU A 94 36.11 -19.70 -3.59
CA GLU A 94 36.61 -20.59 -2.53
C GLU A 94 37.99 -20.12 -2.04
N VAL A 95 38.93 -19.93 -2.97
CA VAL A 95 40.28 -19.42 -2.67
C VAL A 95 40.22 -17.98 -2.17
N LEU A 96 39.36 -17.15 -2.75
CA LEU A 96 39.20 -15.76 -2.31
C LEU A 96 38.68 -15.69 -0.87
N SER A 97 37.76 -16.58 -0.48
CA SER A 97 37.22 -16.66 0.88
C SER A 97 38.19 -17.26 1.91
N SER A 98 39.20 -18.02 1.46
CA SER A 98 40.20 -18.62 2.33
C SER A 98 41.38 -17.68 2.64
N LEU A 99 41.52 -16.58 1.89
CA LEU A 99 42.55 -15.58 2.14
C LEU A 99 42.35 -14.91 3.52
N PRO A 100 43.40 -14.85 4.36
CA PRO A 100 43.28 -14.42 5.75
C PRO A 100 42.79 -12.96 5.91
N HIS A 101 43.19 -12.07 5.00
CA HIS A 101 42.77 -10.66 5.03
C HIS A 101 41.30 -10.45 4.62
N ILE A 102 40.74 -11.35 3.80
CA ILE A 102 39.31 -11.32 3.42
C ILE A 102 38.47 -12.02 4.49
N ARG A 103 38.96 -13.13 5.04
CA ARG A 103 38.30 -13.86 6.13
C ARG A 103 38.15 -13.01 7.40
N ALA A 104 39.16 -12.23 7.75
CA ALA A 104 39.10 -11.31 8.90
C ALA A 104 38.10 -10.16 8.68
N ALA A 105 37.88 -9.73 7.44
CA ALA A 105 36.87 -8.71 7.10
C ALA A 105 35.44 -9.29 7.05
N ALA A 106 35.29 -10.59 6.77
CA ALA A 106 34.01 -11.28 6.68
C ALA A 106 33.54 -11.94 7.98
N SER A 107 34.39 -12.01 9.02
CA SER A 107 33.98 -12.51 10.33
C SER A 107 33.01 -11.54 10.98
N VAL A 108 31.77 -12.00 11.22
CA VAL A 108 30.75 -11.25 11.96
C VAL A 108 31.35 -10.86 13.33
N PRO A 109 31.38 -9.56 13.70
CA PRO A 109 31.84 -9.18 15.02
C PRO A 109 30.88 -9.75 16.05
N THR A 110 31.34 -10.75 16.80
CA THR A 110 30.63 -11.22 17.98
C THR A 110 30.76 -10.12 19.04
N ILE A 111 29.76 -9.25 19.10
CA ILE A 111 29.58 -8.34 20.23
C ILE A 111 29.28 -9.21 21.45
N ARG A 112 30.18 -9.15 22.43
CA ARG A 112 30.11 -9.93 23.68
C ARG A 112 29.42 -9.12 24.76
#